data_AF-A0A662JK97-F1
#
_entry.id   AF-A0A662JK97-F1
#
_cell.length_a   1.000
_cell.length_b   1.000
_cell.length_c   1.000
_cell.angle_alpha   90.00
_cell.angle_beta   90.00
_cell.angle_gamma   90.00
#
_symmetry.space_group_name_H-M   'P 1'
#
loop_
_entity.id
_entity.type
_entity.pdbx_description
1 polymer ?
#
loop_
_entity_poly.entity_id
_entity_poly.type
_entity_poly.pdbx_seq_one_letter_code
_entity_poly.pdbx_strand_id
1 'polypeptide(L)'
;KSPEEALIRICMLKPSRDLVELADRCMLHPSIPMHGPEHHYLTSCVVLGWLKALGLRVTEGMMRAAVKRSIVVPGGSCGSMGLCGAPVGVGAALAVILKSTPLKPKERTTCINAVRMGLELVEEIDGVRCCKASTYSALMVASKVVKQVLGVGEVLSSVRCSFSNKNPDCLGSKCPFHPKQ
;
A
#
# COMPACT_ATOMS: atom_id res chain seq x y z
N LYS A 1 -9.55 -13.64 14.22
CA LYS A 1 -10.14 -12.66 13.28
C LYS A 1 -9.40 -12.80 11.96
N SER A 2 -10.08 -12.65 10.81
CA SER A 2 -9.40 -12.72 9.52
C SER A 2 -8.37 -11.58 9.37
N PRO A 3 -7.35 -11.72 8.49
CA PRO A 3 -6.34 -10.68 8.33
C PRO A 3 -6.93 -9.33 7.88
N GLU A 4 -8.01 -9.34 7.08
CA GLU A 4 -8.72 -8.13 6.65
C GLU A 4 -9.30 -7.37 7.85
N GLU A 5 -10.02 -8.07 8.73
CA GLU A 5 -10.64 -7.46 9.92
C GLU A 5 -9.57 -6.93 10.89
N ALA A 6 -8.44 -7.61 10.99
CA ALA A 6 -7.31 -7.13 11.79
C ALA A 6 -6.76 -5.81 11.25
N LEU A 7 -6.53 -5.71 9.94
CA LEU A 7 -6.02 -4.51 9.29
C LEU A 7 -7.00 -3.34 9.35
N ILE A 8 -8.29 -3.58 9.09
CA ILE A 8 -9.34 -2.55 9.22
C ILE A 8 -9.34 -2.00 10.65
N ARG A 9 -9.30 -2.89 11.66
CA ARG A 9 -9.31 -2.49 13.06
C ARG A 9 -8.07 -1.66 13.42
N ILE A 10 -6.88 -2.08 13.01
CA ILE A 10 -5.63 -1.35 13.26
C ILE A 10 -5.73 0.06 12.68
N CYS A 11 -6.06 0.19 11.40
CA CYS A 11 -6.09 1.49 10.72
C CYS A 11 -7.24 2.40 11.17
N MET A 12 -8.37 1.84 11.64
CA MET A 12 -9.50 2.62 12.13
C MET A 12 -9.32 3.10 13.58
N LEU A 13 -8.82 2.24 14.47
CA LEU A 13 -8.70 2.55 15.91
C LEU A 13 -7.37 3.23 16.25
N LYS A 14 -6.31 2.93 15.51
CA LYS A 14 -4.98 3.49 15.69
C LYS A 14 -4.46 3.99 14.33
N PRO A 15 -5.05 5.06 13.76
CA PRO A 15 -4.48 5.68 12.57
C PRO A 15 -3.15 6.37 12.92
N SER A 16 -2.29 6.63 11.92
CA SER A 16 -1.00 7.31 12.12
C SER A 16 -0.74 8.32 11.01
N ARG A 17 -0.12 9.45 11.36
CA ARG A 17 0.35 10.43 10.35
C ARG A 17 1.65 9.97 9.69
N ASP A 18 2.38 9.08 10.34
CA ASP A 18 3.52 8.38 9.75
C ASP A 18 3.00 7.16 8.96
N LEU A 19 3.07 7.28 7.64
CA LEU A 19 2.57 6.26 6.71
C LEU A 19 3.39 4.95 6.80
N VAL A 20 4.69 5.05 7.07
CA VAL A 20 5.59 3.88 7.17
C VAL A 20 5.37 3.18 8.50
N GLU A 21 5.27 3.92 9.61
CA GLU A 21 4.97 3.34 10.93
C GLU A 21 3.66 2.56 10.91
N LEU A 22 2.61 3.10 10.29
CA LEU A 22 1.33 2.41 10.17
C LEU A 22 1.47 1.12 9.34
N ALA A 23 2.21 1.18 8.23
CA ALA A 23 2.47 0.02 7.39
C ALA A 23 3.23 -1.07 8.14
N ASP A 24 4.30 -0.71 8.84
CA ASP A 24 5.13 -1.63 9.62
C ASP A 24 4.30 -2.30 10.72
N ARG A 25 3.48 -1.54 11.44
CA ARG A 25 2.57 -2.09 12.45
C ARG A 25 1.58 -3.09 11.85
N CYS A 26 1.00 -2.78 10.69
CA CYS A 26 0.13 -3.71 9.96
C CYS A 26 0.90 -4.96 9.52
N MET A 27 2.09 -4.80 8.96
CA MET A 27 2.93 -5.88 8.44
C MET A 27 3.59 -6.75 9.52
N LEU A 28 3.63 -6.29 10.77
CA LEU A 28 4.05 -7.03 11.95
C LEU A 28 2.92 -7.86 12.58
N HIS A 29 1.67 -7.66 12.16
CA HIS A 29 0.56 -8.40 12.72
C HIS A 29 0.71 -9.90 12.42
N PRO A 30 0.50 -10.82 13.39
CA PRO A 30 0.77 -12.26 13.21
C PRO A 30 0.01 -12.94 12.08
N SER A 31 -1.13 -12.38 11.67
CA SER A 31 -1.92 -12.90 10.55
C SER A 31 -1.42 -12.44 9.17
N ILE A 32 -0.38 -11.61 9.11
CA ILE A 32 0.16 -11.08 7.85
C ILE A 32 1.50 -11.79 7.58
N PRO A 33 1.56 -12.68 6.58
CA PRO A 33 2.78 -13.40 6.27
C PRO A 33 3.86 -12.49 5.70
N MET A 34 5.09 -13.02 5.60
CA MET A 34 6.20 -12.33 4.96
C MET A 34 5.87 -12.00 3.49
N HIS A 35 5.31 -12.98 2.77
CA HIS A 35 4.80 -12.87 1.41
C HIS A 35 3.36 -13.38 1.36
N GLY A 36 2.49 -12.72 0.60
CA GLY A 36 1.10 -13.17 0.44
C GLY A 36 0.15 -12.09 -0.08
N PRO A 37 -1.07 -12.47 -0.52
CA PRO A 37 -2.07 -11.53 -1.04
C PRO A 37 -2.58 -10.54 0.02
N GLU A 38 -2.32 -10.77 1.31
CA GLU A 38 -2.67 -9.87 2.41
C GLU A 38 -2.08 -8.47 2.21
N HIS A 39 -0.89 -8.38 1.60
CA HIS A 39 -0.22 -7.12 1.28
C HIS A 39 -0.99 -6.27 0.27
N HIS A 40 -1.83 -6.90 -0.56
CA HIS A 40 -2.60 -6.23 -1.61
C HIS A 40 -3.68 -5.34 -1.01
N TYR A 41 -4.37 -5.80 0.04
CA TYR A 41 -5.38 -5.00 0.74
C TYR A 41 -4.85 -4.31 2.00
N LEU A 42 -3.69 -4.73 2.53
CA LEU A 42 -2.97 -3.99 3.57
C LEU A 42 -2.66 -2.56 3.12
N THR A 43 -2.12 -2.39 1.91
CA THR A 43 -1.82 -1.05 1.36
C THR A 43 -3.07 -0.19 1.28
N SER A 44 -4.22 -0.75 0.89
CA SER A 44 -5.51 -0.06 0.90
C SER A 44 -5.87 0.49 2.29
N CYS A 45 -5.80 -0.37 3.31
CA CYS A 45 -6.10 -0.02 4.69
C CYS A 45 -5.12 1.01 5.25
N VAL A 46 -3.83 0.86 4.96
CA VAL A 46 -2.77 1.77 5.43
C VAL A 46 -2.97 3.17 4.86
N VAL A 47 -3.18 3.30 3.54
CA VAL A 47 -3.42 4.62 2.92
C VAL A 47 -4.66 5.29 3.51
N LEU A 48 -5.77 4.57 3.67
CA LEU A 48 -6.98 5.14 4.27
C LEU A 48 -6.80 5.48 5.76
N GLY A 49 -6.06 4.67 6.51
CA GLY A 49 -5.75 4.94 7.93
C GLY A 49 -4.87 6.18 8.09
N TRP A 50 -3.91 6.36 7.19
CA TRP A 50 -3.08 7.55 7.13
C TRP A 50 -3.88 8.80 6.77
N LEU A 51 -4.72 8.73 5.73
CA LEU A 51 -5.62 9.84 5.36
C LEU A 51 -6.55 10.23 6.51
N LYS A 52 -7.04 9.25 7.28
CA LYS A 52 -7.79 9.50 8.52
C LYS A 52 -6.99 10.31 9.53
N ALA A 53 -5.72 9.97 9.76
CA ALA A 53 -4.83 10.70 10.68
C ALA A 53 -4.49 12.11 10.19
N LEU A 54 -4.52 12.33 8.87
CA LEU A 54 -4.39 13.64 8.24
C LEU A 54 -5.66 14.49 8.32
N GLY A 55 -6.74 13.98 8.92
CA GLY A 55 -7.99 14.72 9.15
C GLY A 55 -9.06 14.49 8.09
N LEU A 56 -8.85 13.60 7.11
CA LEU A 56 -9.88 13.28 6.13
C LEU A 56 -10.95 12.37 6.75
N ARG A 57 -12.20 12.57 6.29
CA ARG A 57 -13.31 11.71 6.68
C ARG A 57 -13.17 10.33 6.04
N VAL A 58 -12.68 9.38 6.81
CA VAL A 58 -12.58 7.95 6.45
C VAL A 58 -13.47 7.14 7.38
N THR A 59 -14.41 6.40 6.81
CA THR A 59 -15.33 5.52 7.53
C THR A 59 -14.92 4.06 7.42
N GLU A 60 -15.43 3.21 8.31
CA GLU A 60 -15.23 1.77 8.20
C GLU A 60 -15.80 1.20 6.88
N GLY A 61 -16.93 1.74 6.40
CA GLY A 61 -17.48 1.35 5.10
C GLY A 61 -16.53 1.64 3.93
N MET A 62 -15.78 2.74 3.99
CA MET A 62 -14.73 3.06 3.01
C MET A 62 -13.56 2.07 3.07
N MET A 63 -13.13 1.69 4.28
CA MET A 63 -12.12 0.64 4.48
C MET A 63 -12.56 -0.69 3.85
N ARG A 64 -13.79 -1.14 4.18
CA ARG A 64 -14.37 -2.38 3.65
C ARG A 64 -14.50 -2.35 2.13
N ALA A 65 -14.90 -1.21 1.56
CA ALA A 65 -14.98 -1.03 0.12
C ALA A 65 -13.59 -1.12 -0.56
N ALA A 66 -12.55 -0.53 0.05
CA ALA A 66 -11.20 -0.61 -0.48
C ALA A 66 -10.66 -2.06 -0.41
N VAL A 67 -10.84 -2.74 0.73
CA VAL A 67 -10.48 -4.16 0.90
C VAL A 67 -11.19 -5.02 -0.15
N LYS A 68 -12.50 -4.87 -0.34
CA LYS A 68 -13.28 -5.63 -1.34
C LYS A 68 -12.72 -5.46 -2.76
N ARG A 69 -12.20 -4.28 -3.09
CA ARG A 69 -11.62 -3.98 -4.41
C ARG A 69 -10.22 -4.57 -4.60
N SER A 70 -9.42 -4.65 -3.54
CA SER A 70 -8.01 -5.10 -3.63
C SER A 70 -7.81 -6.58 -3.29
N ILE A 71 -8.70 -7.19 -2.49
CA ILE A 71 -8.57 -8.61 -2.08
C ILE A 71 -8.73 -9.60 -3.24
N VAL A 72 -9.41 -9.19 -4.30
CA VAL A 72 -9.61 -10.03 -5.49
C VAL A 72 -8.35 -10.17 -6.35
N VAL A 73 -7.27 -9.44 -6.05
CA VAL A 73 -5.98 -9.59 -6.73
C VAL A 73 -5.30 -10.86 -6.24
N PRO A 74 -5.15 -11.90 -7.09
CA PRO A 74 -4.63 -13.19 -6.66
C PRO A 74 -3.19 -13.12 -6.16
N GLY A 75 -2.84 -13.96 -5.19
CA GLY A 75 -1.44 -14.15 -4.79
C GLY A 75 -0.60 -14.58 -6.00
N GLY A 76 0.60 -14.03 -6.12
CA GLY A 76 1.51 -14.34 -7.24
C GLY A 76 1.23 -13.58 -8.54
N SER A 77 0.21 -12.70 -8.59
CA SER A 77 -0.09 -11.90 -9.78
C SER A 77 1.10 -11.06 -10.29
N CYS A 78 2.06 -10.74 -9.42
CA CYS A 78 3.30 -10.06 -9.80
C CYS A 78 4.12 -10.89 -10.82
N GLY A 79 4.17 -12.21 -10.66
CA GLY A 79 4.89 -13.11 -11.58
C GLY A 79 4.01 -13.73 -12.66
N SER A 80 2.73 -13.98 -12.38
CA SER A 80 1.82 -14.66 -13.32
C SER A 80 1.00 -13.73 -14.21
N MET A 81 0.92 -12.44 -13.86
CA MET A 81 0.09 -11.45 -14.58
C MET A 81 0.83 -10.12 -14.84
N GLY A 82 2.08 -9.99 -14.40
CA GLY A 82 2.83 -8.73 -14.48
C GLY A 82 2.24 -7.60 -13.61
N LEU A 83 1.50 -7.94 -12.56
CA LEU A 83 0.74 -6.99 -11.74
C LEU A 83 0.99 -7.24 -10.26
N CYS A 84 1.77 -6.37 -9.60
CA CYS A 84 1.88 -6.42 -8.14
C CYS A 84 0.62 -5.85 -7.46
N GLY A 85 0.05 -6.58 -6.50
CA GLY A 85 -1.17 -6.16 -5.83
C GLY A 85 -1.01 -5.00 -4.84
N ALA A 86 0.20 -4.72 -4.36
CA ALA A 86 0.44 -3.58 -3.46
C ALA A 86 0.16 -2.22 -4.14
N PRO A 87 0.67 -1.91 -5.35
CA PRO A 87 0.23 -0.75 -6.13
C PRO A 87 -1.29 -0.71 -6.38
N VAL A 88 -1.91 -1.86 -6.66
CA VAL A 88 -3.36 -1.96 -6.89
C VAL A 88 -4.15 -1.55 -5.63
N GLY A 89 -3.70 -1.93 -4.44
CA GLY A 89 -4.32 -1.51 -3.19
C GLY A 89 -4.28 0.00 -2.97
N VAL A 90 -3.17 0.66 -3.32
CA VAL A 90 -3.11 2.13 -3.33
C VAL A 90 -4.14 2.72 -4.29
N GLY A 91 -4.24 2.17 -5.51
CA GLY A 91 -5.27 2.55 -6.47
C GLY A 91 -6.69 2.36 -5.92
N ALA A 92 -6.96 1.28 -5.19
CA ALA A 92 -8.24 1.00 -4.58
C ALA A 92 -8.60 2.01 -3.46
N ALA A 93 -7.63 2.35 -2.59
CA ALA A 93 -7.80 3.38 -1.57
C ALA A 93 -8.06 4.77 -2.18
N LEU A 94 -7.28 5.15 -3.20
CA LEU A 94 -7.48 6.39 -3.94
C LEU A 94 -8.86 6.43 -4.61
N ALA A 95 -9.26 5.31 -5.22
CA ALA A 95 -10.57 5.21 -5.85
C ALA A 95 -11.72 5.36 -4.85
N VAL A 96 -11.53 4.93 -3.59
CA VAL A 96 -12.52 5.13 -2.53
C VAL A 96 -12.57 6.60 -2.09
N ILE A 97 -11.42 7.22 -1.76
CA ILE A 97 -11.40 8.59 -1.25
C ILE A 97 -11.81 9.62 -2.31
N LEU A 98 -11.39 9.42 -3.56
CA LEU A 98 -11.74 10.29 -4.69
C LEU A 98 -13.13 9.99 -5.26
N LYS A 99 -13.84 8.98 -4.74
CA LYS A 99 -15.12 8.50 -5.28
C LYS A 99 -15.02 8.17 -6.78
N SER A 100 -13.91 7.55 -7.19
CA SER A 100 -13.62 7.16 -8.57
C SER A 100 -14.52 6.01 -9.03
N THR A 101 -14.96 6.07 -10.29
CA THR A 101 -15.80 5.07 -10.96
C THR A 101 -15.41 5.00 -12.45
N PRO A 102 -15.86 3.97 -13.20
CA PRO A 102 -15.64 3.91 -14.65
C PRO A 102 -16.17 5.12 -15.42
N LEU A 103 -17.16 5.83 -14.86
CA LEU A 103 -17.79 7.01 -15.45
C LEU A 103 -17.12 8.33 -15.04
N LYS A 104 -15.99 8.28 -14.33
CA LYS A 104 -15.26 9.44 -13.81
C LYS A 104 -13.84 9.47 -14.35
N PRO A 105 -13.62 10.00 -15.57
CA PRO A 105 -12.35 9.86 -16.27
C PRO A 105 -11.19 10.52 -15.50
N LYS A 106 -11.40 11.65 -14.84
CA LYS A 106 -10.36 12.37 -14.08
C LYS A 106 -9.87 11.56 -12.87
N GLU A 107 -10.79 11.14 -12.01
CA GLU A 107 -10.48 10.35 -10.82
C GLU A 107 -9.96 8.96 -11.18
N ARG A 108 -10.51 8.34 -12.25
CA ARG A 108 -10.04 7.06 -12.76
C ARG A 108 -8.61 7.15 -13.27
N THR A 109 -8.29 8.18 -14.07
CA THR A 109 -6.94 8.42 -14.57
C THR A 109 -5.94 8.61 -13.44
N THR A 110 -6.34 9.33 -12.39
CA THR A 110 -5.51 9.50 -11.18
C THR A 110 -5.19 8.15 -10.51
N CYS A 111 -6.19 7.28 -10.38
CA CYS A 111 -6.00 5.96 -9.79
C CYS A 111 -5.11 5.06 -10.67
N ILE A 112 -5.33 5.06 -11.98
CA ILE A 112 -4.51 4.30 -12.95
C ILE A 112 -3.05 4.79 -12.90
N ASN A 113 -2.83 6.10 -12.89
CA ASN A 113 -1.49 6.67 -12.82
C ASN A 113 -0.77 6.28 -11.52
N ALA A 114 -1.47 6.27 -10.38
CA ALA A 114 -0.89 5.81 -9.12
C ALA A 114 -0.47 4.33 -9.19
N VAL A 115 -1.29 3.46 -9.77
CA VAL A 115 -0.94 2.04 -9.94
C VAL A 115 0.26 1.91 -10.88
N ARG A 116 0.27 2.61 -12.02
CA ARG A 116 1.38 2.60 -12.99
C ARG A 116 2.71 3.00 -12.34
N MET A 117 2.73 4.13 -11.62
CA MET A 117 3.92 4.60 -10.92
C MET A 117 4.39 3.62 -9.83
N GLY A 118 3.46 2.95 -9.15
CA GLY A 118 3.82 1.94 -8.15
C GLY A 118 4.43 0.70 -8.78
N LEU A 119 3.94 0.28 -9.95
CA LEU A 119 4.52 -0.83 -10.71
C LEU A 119 5.91 -0.48 -11.26
N GLU A 120 6.10 0.74 -11.74
CA GLU A 120 7.40 1.27 -12.18
C GLU A 120 8.45 1.19 -11.05
N LEU A 121 8.11 1.63 -9.84
CA LEU A 121 9.01 1.48 -8.69
C LEU A 121 9.24 0.03 -8.23
N VAL A 122 8.37 -0.92 -8.61
CA VAL A 122 8.59 -2.34 -8.32
C VAL A 122 9.50 -2.97 -9.38
N GLU A 123 9.31 -2.57 -10.64
CA GLU A 123 10.16 -2.94 -11.78
C GLU A 123 11.62 -2.49 -11.55
N GLU A 124 11.83 -1.25 -11.12
CA GLU A 124 13.16 -0.68 -10.83
C GLU A 124 13.93 -1.43 -9.74
N ILE A 125 13.25 -2.20 -8.88
CA ILE A 125 13.87 -3.05 -7.85
C ILE A 125 14.02 -4.49 -8.39
N ASP A 126 14.30 -4.64 -9.68
CA ASP A 126 14.50 -5.93 -10.34
C ASP A 126 13.29 -6.87 -10.22
N GLY A 127 12.08 -6.32 -10.40
CA GLY A 127 10.83 -7.08 -10.35
C GLY A 127 10.62 -7.81 -9.00
N VAL A 128 11.02 -7.18 -7.90
CA VAL A 128 11.19 -7.80 -6.58
C VAL A 128 10.02 -8.69 -6.13
N ARG A 129 10.32 -9.93 -5.71
CA ARG A 129 9.35 -10.86 -5.09
C ARG A 129 8.86 -10.38 -3.70
N CYS A 130 9.68 -9.61 -2.99
CA CYS A 130 9.42 -9.15 -1.62
C CYS A 130 8.19 -8.23 -1.52
N CYS A 131 7.11 -8.73 -0.91
CA CYS A 131 5.89 -7.96 -0.70
C CYS A 131 6.09 -6.70 0.16
N LYS A 132 7.10 -6.67 1.05
CA LYS A 132 7.44 -5.49 1.86
C LYS A 132 8.02 -4.38 0.99
N ALA A 133 8.93 -4.72 0.08
CA ALA A 133 9.50 -3.77 -0.86
C ALA A 133 8.40 -3.21 -1.78
N SER A 134 7.53 -4.06 -2.34
CA SER A 134 6.40 -3.59 -3.14
C SER A 134 5.43 -2.71 -2.35
N THR A 135 5.20 -3.01 -1.07
CA THR A 135 4.38 -2.19 -0.17
C THR A 135 5.01 -0.81 0.00
N TYR A 136 6.30 -0.71 0.32
CA TYR A 136 6.96 0.59 0.47
C TYR A 136 6.96 1.39 -0.83
N SER A 137 7.26 0.77 -1.98
CA SER A 137 7.18 1.42 -3.29
C SER A 137 5.77 1.99 -3.53
N ALA A 138 4.73 1.21 -3.25
CA ALA A 138 3.35 1.66 -3.39
C ALA A 138 3.02 2.83 -2.45
N LEU A 139 3.49 2.81 -1.20
CA LEU A 139 3.26 3.88 -0.23
C LEU A 139 4.00 5.18 -0.57
N MET A 140 5.21 5.10 -1.13
CA MET A 140 5.91 6.27 -1.66
C MET A 140 5.07 6.94 -2.74
N VAL A 141 4.51 6.17 -3.67
CA VAL A 141 3.59 6.69 -4.69
C VAL A 141 2.32 7.25 -4.08
N ALA A 142 1.71 6.57 -3.11
CA ALA A 142 0.53 7.05 -2.41
C ALA A 142 0.77 8.44 -1.80
N SER A 143 1.91 8.63 -1.13
CA SER A 143 2.27 9.91 -0.52
C SER A 143 2.40 11.04 -1.56
N LYS A 144 3.04 10.76 -2.70
CA LYS A 144 3.20 11.72 -3.81
C LYS A 144 1.86 12.08 -4.44
N VAL A 145 1.02 11.09 -4.77
CA VAL A 145 -0.27 11.31 -5.42
C VAL A 145 -1.24 12.02 -4.48
N VAL A 146 -1.28 11.64 -3.20
CA VAL A 146 -2.11 12.31 -2.20
C VAL A 146 -1.69 13.76 -2.02
N LYS A 147 -0.38 14.05 -1.93
CA LYS A 147 0.11 15.43 -1.85
C LYS A 147 -0.33 16.25 -3.07
N GLN A 148 -0.17 15.70 -4.26
CA GLN A 148 -0.51 16.38 -5.52
C GLN A 148 -2.02 16.63 -5.67
N VAL A 149 -2.86 15.65 -5.31
CA VAL A 149 -4.30 15.67 -5.64
C VAL A 149 -5.15 16.22 -4.49
N LEU A 150 -4.75 15.95 -3.24
CA LEU A 150 -5.51 16.34 -2.05
C LEU A 150 -4.85 17.47 -1.25
N GLY A 151 -3.61 17.84 -1.57
CA GLY A 151 -2.88 18.91 -0.89
C GLY A 151 -2.42 18.58 0.53
N VAL A 152 -2.70 17.38 1.03
CA VAL A 152 -2.41 16.94 2.40
C VAL A 152 -1.21 16.00 2.47
N GLY A 153 -0.66 15.86 3.67
CA GLY A 153 0.48 14.99 3.93
C GLY A 153 1.79 15.53 3.37
N GLU A 154 2.81 14.69 3.44
CA GLU A 154 4.15 14.94 2.92
C GLU A 154 4.58 13.78 2.03
N VAL A 155 5.48 14.06 1.09
CA VAL A 155 6.03 13.04 0.20
C VAL A 155 7.07 12.23 0.97
N LEU A 156 6.91 10.92 0.99
CA LEU A 156 7.90 10.01 1.53
C LEU A 156 9.16 10.04 0.68
N SER A 157 10.25 10.56 1.26
CA SER A 157 11.56 10.67 0.61
C SER A 157 12.45 9.45 0.85
N SER A 158 12.26 8.73 1.96
CA SER A 158 13.03 7.54 2.28
C SER A 158 12.23 6.59 3.17
N VAL A 159 12.54 5.29 3.08
CA VAL A 159 11.93 4.24 3.91
C VAL A 159 13.03 3.27 4.34
N ARG A 160 13.06 2.93 5.63
CA ARG A 160 13.99 1.94 6.19
C ARG A 160 13.24 0.66 6.53
N CYS A 161 13.61 -0.45 5.90
CA CYS A 161 12.96 -1.73 6.10
C CYS A 161 13.37 -2.39 7.43
N SER A 162 12.37 -2.77 8.23
CA SER A 162 12.54 -3.50 9.49
C SER A 162 12.45 -5.04 9.35
N PHE A 163 12.31 -5.55 8.12
CA PHE A 163 11.98 -6.97 7.85
C PHE A 163 13.07 -7.73 7.09
N SER A 164 14.21 -7.11 6.79
CA SER A 164 15.27 -7.71 5.96
C SER A 164 15.75 -9.06 6.52
N ASN A 165 15.95 -9.14 7.84
CA ASN A 165 16.38 -10.36 8.55
C ASN A 165 15.32 -11.48 8.59
N LYS A 166 14.06 -11.20 8.25
CA LYS A 166 12.96 -12.17 8.22
C LYS A 166 12.65 -12.68 6.82
N ASN A 167 13.28 -12.09 5.80
CA ASN A 167 13.04 -12.44 4.40
C ASN A 167 14.19 -13.31 3.86
N PRO A 168 13.97 -14.60 3.59
CA PRO A 168 14.99 -15.44 2.96
C PRO A 168 15.34 -14.95 1.53
N ASP A 169 14.44 -14.22 0.88
CA ASP A 169 14.61 -13.67 -0.47
C ASP A 169 15.02 -12.19 -0.44
N CYS A 170 15.71 -11.74 0.63
CA CYS A 170 16.12 -10.35 0.73
C CYS A 170 17.18 -10.01 -0.32
N LEU A 171 16.97 -8.91 -1.06
CA LEU A 171 17.95 -8.41 -2.04
C LEU A 171 19.16 -7.72 -1.38
N GLY A 172 19.19 -7.61 -0.05
CA GLY A 172 20.29 -6.97 0.68
C GLY A 172 20.51 -5.52 0.21
N SER A 173 21.77 -5.16 -0.01
CA SER A 173 22.18 -3.82 -0.48
C SER A 173 21.62 -3.40 -1.83
N LYS A 174 21.08 -4.33 -2.64
CA LYS A 174 20.39 -4.00 -3.90
C LYS A 174 18.98 -3.45 -3.70
N CYS A 175 18.38 -3.64 -2.52
CA CYS A 175 17.08 -3.07 -2.20
C CYS A 175 17.22 -1.61 -1.71
N PRO A 176 16.49 -0.63 -2.30
CA PRO A 176 16.57 0.76 -1.86
C PRO A 176 16.09 0.99 -0.42
N PHE A 177 15.30 0.04 0.11
CA PHE A 177 14.78 0.09 1.48
C PHE A 177 15.68 -0.62 2.49
N HIS A 178 16.75 -1.28 2.06
CA HIS A 178 17.65 -1.97 2.98
C HIS A 178 18.30 -0.96 3.93
N PRO A 179 18.34 -1.23 5.25
CA PRO A 179 19.09 -0.39 6.17
C PRO A 179 20.54 -0.23 5.68
N LYS A 180 20.95 1.00 5.38
CA LYS A 180 22.37 1.31 5.20
C LYS A 180 23.04 1.16 6.57
N GLN A 181 24.16 0.46 6.62
CA GLN A 181 25.03 0.44 7.80
C GLN A 181 25.60 1.82 8.04
#